data_AF-A0AAP0IH83-F1
#
_entry.id   AF-A0AAP0IH83-F1
#
_cell.length_a   1.000
_cell.length_b   1.000
_cell.length_c   1.000
_cell.angle_alpha   90.00
_cell.angle_beta   90.00
_cell.angle_gamma   90.00
#
_symmetry.space_group_name_H-M   'P 1'
#
loop_
_entity.id
_entity.type
_entity.pdbx_description
1 polymer ?
#
loop_
_entity_poly.entity_id
_entity_poly.type
_entity_poly.pdbx_seq_one_letter_code
_entity_poly.pdbx_strand_id
1 'polypeptide(L)'
;MLMEDKQALINFTKRFFEIPNDGGVEKWILQSIARKWNEHKFELKSKYFKADKTKEEIEKSILIRFFPNQWKAMVLYWFSEKSKHLSKRGKAARTYYKTPHTAGSKSFARVRHDYEMTQKKRPGRVEFFSVTHEKKGISSIERHKN
;
A
#
# COMPACT_ATOMS: atom_id res chain seq x y z
N MET A 1 -0.80 -20.84 -1.01
CA MET A 1 0.30 -20.78 -1.98
C MET A 1 1.37 -21.69 -1.45
N LEU A 2 1.47 -22.87 -2.06
CA LEU A 2 2.42 -23.91 -1.66
C LEU A 2 3.84 -23.44 -1.97
N MET A 3 4.86 -24.11 -1.43
CA MET A 3 6.27 -23.75 -1.68
C MET A 3 6.62 -23.85 -3.18
N GLU A 4 5.98 -24.77 -3.89
CA GLU A 4 6.15 -25.00 -5.34
C GLU A 4 5.69 -23.79 -6.19
N ASP A 5 4.56 -23.17 -5.82
CA ASP A 5 4.02 -21.99 -6.50
C ASP A 5 4.99 -20.80 -6.42
N LYS A 6 5.73 -20.67 -5.30
CA LYS A 6 6.70 -19.58 -5.10
C LYS A 6 7.89 -19.74 -6.01
N GLN A 7 8.42 -20.95 -6.15
CA GLN A 7 9.56 -21.20 -7.02
C GLN A 7 9.18 -21.02 -8.49
N ALA A 8 7.98 -21.45 -8.88
CA ALA A 8 7.46 -21.22 -10.23
C ALA A 8 7.37 -19.72 -10.55
N LEU A 9 6.89 -18.89 -9.61
CA LEU A 9 6.82 -17.43 -9.77
C LEU A 9 8.20 -16.77 -9.88
N ILE A 10 9.17 -17.21 -9.06
CA ILE A 10 10.55 -16.73 -9.14
C ILE A 10 11.14 -17.07 -10.50
N ASN A 11 11.04 -18.34 -10.91
CA ASN A 11 11.57 -18.82 -12.19
C ASN A 11 10.92 -18.10 -13.37
N PHE A 12 9.60 -17.86 -13.32
CA PHE A 12 8.90 -17.07 -14.34
C PHE A 12 9.44 -15.65 -14.42
N THR A 13 9.69 -15.00 -13.29
CA THR A 13 10.24 -13.63 -13.25
C THR A 13 11.67 -13.59 -13.80
N LYS A 14 12.52 -14.56 -13.45
CA LYS A 14 13.89 -14.68 -13.95
C LYS A 14 13.98 -14.87 -15.48
N ARG A 15 12.88 -15.26 -16.16
CA ARG A 15 12.84 -15.33 -17.65
C ARG A 15 12.84 -13.96 -18.32
N PHE A 16 12.37 -12.91 -17.64
CA PHE A 16 12.22 -11.58 -18.23
C PHE A 16 13.32 -10.60 -17.80
N PHE A 17 14.10 -10.97 -16.77
CA PHE A 17 15.07 -10.07 -16.14
C PHE A 17 16.37 -10.82 -15.86
N GLU A 18 17.49 -10.16 -16.08
CA GLU A 18 18.80 -10.63 -15.62
C GLU A 18 18.93 -10.30 -14.14
N ILE A 19 18.70 -11.31 -13.31
CA ILE A 19 18.62 -11.15 -11.86
C ILE A 19 19.85 -11.80 -11.21
N PRO A 20 20.63 -11.04 -10.40
CA PRO A 20 21.73 -11.61 -9.63
C PRO A 20 21.24 -12.73 -8.71
N ASN A 21 22.00 -13.83 -8.66
CA ASN A 21 21.65 -14.99 -7.84
C ASN A 21 22.14 -14.80 -6.39
N ASP A 22 21.78 -13.68 -5.78
CA ASP A 22 22.05 -13.40 -4.38
C ASP A 22 20.90 -13.93 -3.48
N GLY A 23 21.20 -14.19 -2.21
CA GLY A 23 20.21 -14.75 -1.28
C GLY A 23 19.09 -13.78 -0.88
N GLY A 24 19.17 -12.50 -1.26
CA GLY A 24 18.20 -11.46 -0.90
C GLY A 24 17.14 -11.19 -1.96
N VAL A 25 17.46 -11.46 -3.23
CA VAL A 25 16.64 -11.05 -4.36
C VAL A 25 15.38 -11.89 -4.53
N GLU A 26 15.42 -13.19 -4.26
CA GLU A 26 14.22 -14.04 -4.35
C GLU A 26 13.12 -13.57 -3.40
N LYS A 27 13.52 -13.18 -2.18
CA LYS A 27 12.61 -12.58 -1.20
C LYS A 27 12.02 -11.26 -1.72
N TRP A 28 12.85 -10.42 -2.33
CA TRP A 28 12.40 -9.16 -2.92
C TRP A 28 11.44 -9.36 -4.11
N ILE A 29 11.69 -10.36 -4.96
CA ILE A 29 10.79 -10.76 -6.06
C ILE A 29 9.43 -11.15 -5.50
N LEU A 30 9.41 -12.06 -4.51
CA LEU A 30 8.17 -12.51 -3.89
C LEU A 30 7.40 -11.37 -3.23
N GLN A 31 8.09 -10.45 -2.55
CA GLN A 31 7.48 -9.25 -1.97
C GLN A 31 6.87 -8.34 -3.05
N SER A 32 7.57 -8.16 -4.17
CA SER A 32 7.11 -7.34 -5.29
C SER A 32 5.88 -7.93 -5.97
N ILE A 33 5.87 -9.24 -6.21
CA ILE A 33 4.73 -9.97 -6.76
C ILE A 33 3.54 -9.91 -5.79
N ALA A 34 3.78 -10.17 -4.50
CA ALA A 34 2.73 -10.10 -3.48
C ALA A 34 2.11 -8.70 -3.38
N ARG A 35 2.92 -7.65 -3.48
CA ARG A 35 2.43 -6.26 -3.54
C ARG A 35 1.53 -6.04 -4.75
N LYS A 36 1.99 -6.44 -5.95
CA LYS A 36 1.19 -6.31 -7.18
C LYS A 36 -0.12 -7.08 -7.12
N TRP A 37 -0.10 -8.27 -6.53
CA TRP A 37 -1.31 -9.06 -6.32
C TRP A 37 -2.28 -8.39 -5.33
N ASN A 38 -1.77 -7.78 -4.26
CA ASN A 38 -2.60 -7.05 -3.30
C ASN A 38 -3.19 -5.77 -3.91
N GLU A 39 -2.43 -5.04 -4.71
CA GLU A 39 -2.91 -3.87 -5.48
C GLU A 39 -4.05 -4.30 -6.42
N HIS A 40 -3.85 -5.37 -7.18
CA HIS A 40 -4.87 -5.90 -8.08
C HIS A 40 -6.15 -6.31 -7.35
N LYS A 41 -6.04 -7.03 -6.22
CA LYS A 41 -7.20 -7.36 -5.36
C LYS A 41 -7.92 -6.12 -4.85
N PHE A 42 -7.18 -5.09 -4.49
CA PHE A 42 -7.75 -3.82 -4.02
C PHE A 42 -8.54 -3.13 -5.15
N GLU A 43 -7.97 -3.04 -6.36
CA GLU A 43 -8.65 -2.48 -7.53
C GLU A 43 -9.93 -3.23 -7.86
N LEU A 44 -9.89 -4.58 -7.85
CA LEU A 44 -11.08 -5.41 -8.03
C LEU A 44 -12.13 -5.10 -6.97
N LYS A 45 -11.74 -5.06 -5.69
CA LYS A 45 -12.69 -4.73 -4.63
C LYS A 45 -13.28 -3.34 -4.84
N SER A 46 -12.47 -2.34 -5.17
CA SER A 46 -12.94 -0.97 -5.43
C SER A 46 -13.95 -0.89 -6.60
N LYS A 47 -13.73 -1.69 -7.64
CA LYS A 47 -14.57 -1.75 -8.83
C LYS A 47 -15.90 -2.48 -8.60
N TYR A 48 -15.87 -3.62 -7.90
CA TYR A 48 -17.02 -4.53 -7.81
C TYR A 48 -17.75 -4.51 -6.47
N PHE A 49 -17.06 -4.22 -5.36
CA PHE A 49 -17.67 -4.14 -4.04
C PHE A 49 -18.34 -2.78 -3.84
N LYS A 50 -19.55 -2.65 -4.39
CA LYS A 50 -20.40 -1.47 -4.26
C LYS A 50 -21.52 -1.71 -3.24
N ALA A 51 -21.96 -0.64 -2.56
CA ALA A 51 -22.91 -0.74 -1.45
C ALA A 51 -24.33 -1.13 -1.89
N ASP A 52 -24.65 -0.88 -3.16
CA ASP A 52 -25.92 -1.19 -3.82
C ASP A 52 -26.01 -2.63 -4.34
N LYS A 53 -24.92 -3.41 -4.29
CA LYS A 53 -24.87 -4.77 -4.84
C LYS A 53 -24.88 -5.84 -3.76
N THR A 54 -25.65 -6.89 -4.01
CA THR A 54 -25.65 -8.09 -3.17
C THR A 54 -24.44 -8.97 -3.45
N LYS A 55 -24.16 -9.90 -2.53
CA LYS A 55 -23.06 -10.85 -2.68
C LYS A 55 -23.24 -11.70 -3.92
N GLU A 56 -24.46 -12.17 -4.17
CA GLU A 56 -24.83 -13.05 -5.26
C GLU A 56 -24.66 -12.35 -6.62
N GLU A 57 -24.99 -11.06 -6.70
CA GLU A 57 -24.77 -10.25 -7.91
C GLU A 57 -23.28 -10.07 -8.22
N ILE A 58 -22.46 -9.82 -7.20
CA ILE A 58 -21.01 -9.71 -7.36
C ILE A 58 -20.39 -11.06 -7.71
N GLU A 59 -20.88 -12.15 -7.12
CA GLU A 59 -20.43 -13.51 -7.48
C GLU A 59 -20.78 -13.85 -8.94
N LYS A 60 -21.90 -13.35 -9.48
CA LYS A 60 -22.28 -13.56 -10.89
C LYS A 60 -21.52 -12.69 -11.88
N SER A 61 -20.90 -11.58 -11.45
CA SER A 61 -20.14 -10.68 -12.34
C SER A 61 -18.75 -11.22 -12.73
N ILE A 62 -18.60 -12.56 -12.84
CA ILE A 62 -17.34 -13.23 -13.18
C ILE A 62 -16.83 -12.69 -14.51
N LEU A 63 -15.58 -12.24 -14.51
CA LEU A 63 -14.89 -11.89 -15.74
C LEU A 63 -14.30 -13.15 -16.36
N ILE A 64 -14.35 -13.26 -17.70
CA ILE A 64 -13.75 -14.36 -18.50
C ILE A 64 -12.27 -14.63 -18.12
N ARG A 65 -11.59 -13.64 -17.56
CA ARG A 65 -10.17 -13.71 -17.17
C ARG A 65 -9.89 -14.38 -15.82
N PHE A 66 -10.90 -14.77 -15.05
CA PHE A 66 -10.70 -15.39 -13.73
C PHE A 66 -11.17 -16.83 -13.70
N PHE A 67 -10.44 -17.66 -12.96
CA PHE A 67 -10.95 -18.96 -12.53
C PHE A 67 -12.17 -18.74 -11.62
N PRO A 68 -13.35 -19.28 -11.95
CA PRO A 68 -14.59 -19.04 -11.21
C PRO A 68 -14.46 -19.30 -9.70
N ASN A 69 -13.70 -20.34 -9.33
CA ASN A 69 -13.45 -20.71 -7.94
C ASN A 69 -12.66 -19.64 -7.17
N GLN A 70 -11.66 -19.02 -7.82
CA GLN A 70 -10.86 -17.96 -7.19
C GLN A 70 -11.68 -16.68 -7.00
N TRP A 71 -12.51 -16.32 -7.99
CA TRP A 71 -13.41 -15.18 -7.87
C TRP A 71 -14.40 -15.37 -6.72
N LYS A 72 -15.09 -16.52 -6.69
CA LYS A 72 -16.06 -16.84 -5.63
C LYS A 72 -15.41 -16.83 -4.24
N ALA A 73 -14.25 -17.46 -4.08
CA ALA A 73 -13.51 -17.43 -2.81
C ALA A 73 -13.15 -16.01 -2.35
N MET A 74 -12.78 -15.14 -3.29
CA MET A 74 -12.45 -13.75 -3.00
C MET A 74 -13.69 -12.93 -2.57
N VAL A 75 -14.82 -13.09 -3.27
CA VAL A 75 -16.08 -12.43 -2.91
C VAL A 75 -16.56 -12.91 -1.54
N LEU A 76 -16.56 -14.23 -1.29
CA LEU A 76 -16.87 -14.80 0.03
C LEU A 76 -16.01 -14.18 1.14
N TYR A 77 -14.71 -14.03 0.90
CA TYR A 77 -13.81 -13.39 1.86
C TYR A 77 -14.18 -11.92 2.10
N TRP A 78 -14.56 -11.14 1.09
CA TRP A 78 -14.95 -9.74 1.26
C TRP A 78 -16.17 -9.56 2.18
N PHE A 79 -17.14 -10.47 2.10
CA PHE A 79 -18.35 -10.46 2.93
C PHE A 79 -18.17 -11.12 4.31
N SER A 80 -17.04 -11.81 4.55
CA SER A 80 -16.77 -12.47 5.82
C SER A 80 -16.68 -11.50 7.00
N GLU A 81 -17.13 -11.97 8.17
CA GLU A 81 -16.95 -11.33 9.49
C GLU A 81 -15.50 -10.89 9.71
N LYS A 82 -14.55 -11.79 9.43
CA LYS A 82 -13.10 -11.55 9.58
C LYS A 82 -12.64 -10.32 8.78
N SER A 83 -13.03 -10.23 7.51
CA SER A 83 -12.66 -9.11 6.63
C SER A 83 -13.28 -7.79 7.10
N LYS A 84 -14.55 -7.82 7.52
CA LYS A 84 -15.25 -6.66 8.09
C LYS A 84 -14.57 -6.17 9.37
N HIS A 85 -14.21 -7.08 10.28
CA HIS A 85 -13.49 -6.76 11.51
C HIS A 85 -12.13 -6.12 11.23
N LEU A 86 -11.32 -6.73 10.33
CA LEU A 86 -10.02 -6.18 9.96
C LEU A 86 -10.13 -4.79 9.33
N SER A 87 -11.14 -4.57 8.48
CA SER A 87 -11.42 -3.26 7.87
C SER A 87 -11.78 -2.21 8.92
N LYS A 88 -12.70 -2.53 9.85
CA LYS A 88 -13.08 -1.63 10.96
C LYS A 88 -11.87 -1.27 11.82
N ARG A 89 -11.06 -2.27 12.20
CA ARG A 89 -9.83 -2.06 12.99
C ARG A 89 -8.82 -1.18 12.26
N GLY A 90 -8.63 -1.38 10.95
CA GLY A 90 -7.75 -0.55 10.12
C GLY A 90 -8.23 0.89 10.04
N LYS A 91 -9.54 1.12 9.89
CA LYS A 91 -10.14 2.46 9.89
C LYS A 91 -9.94 3.16 11.25
N ALA A 92 -10.16 2.46 12.36
CA ALA A 92 -9.91 2.98 13.70
C ALA A 92 -8.42 3.27 13.95
N ALA A 93 -7.50 2.38 13.52
CA ALA A 93 -6.07 2.65 13.62
C ALA A 93 -5.67 3.92 12.84
N ARG A 94 -6.27 4.12 11.65
CA ARG A 94 -6.00 5.29 10.82
C ARG A 94 -6.44 6.60 11.46
N THR A 95 -7.49 6.62 12.28
CA THR A 95 -7.92 7.86 12.98
C THR A 95 -6.91 8.33 14.02
N TYR A 96 -6.06 7.44 14.56
CA TYR A 96 -4.97 7.81 15.46
C TYR A 96 -3.74 8.39 14.73
N TYR A 97 -3.67 8.29 13.40
CA TYR A 97 -2.56 8.81 12.61
C TYR A 97 -2.72 10.32 12.37
N LYS A 98 -2.23 11.13 13.32
CA LYS A 98 -2.41 12.60 13.34
C LYS A 98 -1.35 13.40 12.57
N THR A 99 -0.16 12.84 12.36
CA THR A 99 1.00 13.56 11.82
C THR A 99 1.51 12.93 10.52
N PRO A 100 0.75 13.01 9.40
CA PRO A 100 1.28 12.65 8.10
C PRO A 100 2.41 13.60 7.69
N HIS A 101 3.44 13.08 7.04
CA HIS A 101 4.44 13.91 6.39
C HIS A 101 3.79 14.66 5.21
N THR A 102 4.21 15.90 4.99
CA THR A 102 3.68 16.85 4.01
C THR A 102 4.67 17.15 2.88
N ALA A 103 5.83 16.51 2.88
CA ALA A 103 6.86 16.65 1.86
C ALA A 103 6.44 16.17 0.44
N GLY A 104 5.27 15.54 0.32
CA GLY A 104 4.76 15.00 -0.95
C GLY A 104 5.69 13.93 -1.51
N SER A 105 5.87 13.90 -2.84
CA SER A 105 6.76 12.95 -3.52
C SER A 105 8.25 13.25 -3.34
N LYS A 106 8.61 14.28 -2.56
CA LYS A 106 10.00 14.69 -2.36
C LYS A 106 10.65 13.80 -1.32
N SER A 107 11.73 13.11 -1.71
CA SER A 107 12.48 12.27 -0.78
C SER A 107 13.08 13.10 0.36
N PHE A 108 13.23 12.50 1.54
CA PHE A 108 13.88 13.15 2.68
C PHE A 108 15.32 13.60 2.40
N ALA A 109 16.04 12.87 1.55
CA ALA A 109 17.37 13.29 1.08
C ALA A 109 17.30 14.60 0.30
N ARG A 110 16.34 14.73 -0.62
CA ARG A 110 16.14 15.96 -1.41
C ARG A 110 15.63 17.11 -0.53
N VAL A 111 14.72 16.85 0.40
CA VAL A 111 14.26 17.86 1.38
C VAL A 111 15.44 18.39 2.20
N ARG A 112 16.34 17.50 2.65
CA ARG A 112 17.52 17.87 3.43
C ARG A 112 18.51 18.68 2.60
N HIS A 113 18.77 18.25 1.37
CA HIS A 113 19.66 18.96 0.45
C HIS A 113 19.18 20.40 0.21
N ASP A 114 17.90 20.59 -0.09
CA ASP A 114 17.35 21.92 -0.34
C ASP A 114 17.41 22.83 0.90
N TYR A 115 17.23 22.25 2.09
CA TYR A 115 17.39 22.97 3.36
C TYR A 115 18.85 23.41 3.56
N GLU A 116 19.81 22.52 3.32
CA GLU A 116 21.23 22.83 3.43
C GLU A 116 21.65 23.92 2.44
N MET A 117 21.10 23.92 1.22
CA MET A 117 21.37 24.96 0.22
C MET A 117 20.79 26.33 0.61
N THR A 118 19.62 26.36 1.25
CA THR A 118 18.98 27.63 1.66
C THR A 118 19.51 28.18 2.98
N GLN A 119 19.70 27.32 3.98
CA GLN A 119 20.11 27.71 5.33
C GLN A 119 21.63 27.62 5.55
N LYS A 120 22.38 27.10 4.57
CA LYS A 120 23.84 26.83 4.64
C LYS A 120 24.26 26.00 5.86
N LYS A 121 23.33 25.22 6.41
CA LYS A 121 23.54 24.34 7.56
C LYS A 121 22.69 23.08 7.44
N ARG A 122 23.16 22.00 8.04
CA ARG A 122 22.39 20.74 8.16
C ARG A 122 21.22 20.94 9.12
N PRO A 123 19.99 20.50 8.77
CA PRO A 123 18.86 20.63 9.67
C PRO A 123 19.01 19.71 10.88
N GLY A 124 18.71 20.25 12.07
CA GLY A 124 18.50 19.45 13.28
C GLY A 124 17.25 18.57 13.16
N ARG A 125 17.06 17.63 14.10
CA ARG A 125 15.90 16.71 14.08
C ARG A 125 14.56 17.45 14.15
N VAL A 126 14.47 18.47 15.02
CA VAL A 126 13.27 19.29 15.20
C VAL A 126 12.99 20.13 13.95
N GLU A 127 14.02 20.81 13.43
CA GLU A 127 13.92 21.62 12.21
C GLU A 127 13.48 20.75 11.01
N PHE A 128 14.08 19.57 10.84
CA PHE A 128 13.71 18.65 9.77
C PHE A 128 12.27 18.13 9.92
N PHE A 129 11.83 17.88 11.14
CA PHE A 129 10.44 17.49 11.41
C PHE A 129 9.46 18.60 11.00
N SER A 130 9.71 19.84 11.40
CA SER A 130 8.93 21.01 10.97
C SER A 130 8.85 21.10 9.45
N VAL A 131 9.99 21.05 8.75
CA VAL A 131 10.05 21.12 7.28
C VAL A 131 9.26 20.00 6.59
N THR A 132 9.24 18.80 7.18
CA THR A 132 8.59 17.62 6.57
C THR A 132 7.15 17.38 7.01
N HIS A 133 6.65 18.05 8.06
CA HIS A 133 5.32 17.80 8.67
C HIS A 133 4.48 19.08 8.87
N GLU A 134 5.00 20.25 8.52
CA GLU A 134 4.24 21.50 8.42
C GLU A 134 3.63 21.62 7.03
N LYS A 135 2.36 22.03 6.96
CA LYS A 135 1.72 22.38 5.69
C LYS A 135 2.14 23.81 5.33
N LYS A 136 2.48 24.06 4.06
CA LYS A 136 2.52 25.45 3.54
C LYS A 136 1.14 26.07 3.75
N GLY A 137 1.04 27.07 4.62
CA GLY A 137 -0.18 27.87 4.85
C GLY A 137 -0.98 27.58 6.13
N ILE A 138 -0.60 26.61 6.99
CA ILE A 138 -1.25 26.43 8.31
C ILE A 138 -0.17 26.15 9.36
N SER A 139 0.01 27.08 10.31
CA SER A 139 0.99 26.93 11.38
C SER A 139 0.59 25.79 12.35
N SER A 140 1.58 25.12 12.94
CA SER A 140 1.36 23.98 13.84
C SER A 140 0.59 24.31 15.13
N ILE A 141 0.37 25.59 15.44
CA ILE A 141 -0.27 26.06 16.68
C ILE A 141 -1.79 25.81 16.69
N GLU A 142 -2.43 25.71 15.51
CA GLU A 142 -3.89 25.56 15.40
C GLU A 142 -4.40 24.11 15.47
N ARG A 143 -3.49 23.12 15.38
CA ARG A 143 -3.87 21.68 15.33
C ARG A 143 -4.23 21.06 16.69
N HIS A 144 -3.94 21.73 17.80
CA HIS A 144 -4.21 21.22 19.15
C HIS A 144 -5.55 21.68 19.76
N LYS A 145 -6.39 22.38 19.00
CA LYS A 145 -7.68 22.92 19.48
C LYS A 145 -8.94 22.22 18.93
N ASN A 146 -8.82 21.21 18.08
CA ASN A 146 -9.96 20.46 17.51
C ASN A 146 -9.83 18.95 17.72
#